data_AF-D8T9K6-F1
#
_entry.id   AF-D8T9K6-F1
#
_cell.length_a   1.000
_cell.length_b   1.000
_cell.length_c   1.000
_cell.angle_alpha   90.00
_cell.angle_beta   90.00
_cell.angle_gamma   90.00
#
_symmetry.space_group_name_H-M   'P 1'
#
loop_
_entity.id
_entity.type
_entity.pdbx_description
1 polymer ?
#
loop_
_entity_poly.entity_id
_entity_poly.type
_entity_poly.pdbx_seq_one_letter_code
_entity_poly.pdbx_strand_id
1 'polypeptide(L)' 'VNTFLQTCLIDVYGHCGRMDLATDVFHKMAVKNVASWNSMILGYVESGKWANAMDLYARMDCKPNHITYIAALKA' A
#
# COMPACT_ATOMS: atom_id res chain seq x y z
N VAL A 1 -6.21 10.45 13.69
CA VAL A 1 -4.96 10.67 12.92
C VAL A 1 -5.35 10.93 11.48
N ASN A 2 -4.67 11.85 10.79
CA ASN A 2 -5.03 12.26 9.43
C ASN A 2 -4.67 11.15 8.43
N THR A 3 -5.65 10.65 7.67
CA THR A 3 -5.49 9.61 6.64
C THR A 3 -4.39 9.97 5.63
N PHE A 4 -4.30 11.25 5.24
CA PHE A 4 -3.26 11.73 4.32
C PHE A 4 -1.86 11.55 4.90
N LEU A 5 -1.66 11.93 6.16
CA LEU A 5 -0.37 11.78 6.84
C LEU A 5 0.03 10.31 6.95
N GLN A 6 -0.94 9.43 7.25
CA GLN A 6 -0.70 7.99 7.32
C GLN A 6 -0.33 7.41 5.95
N THR A 7 -1.00 7.83 4.87
CA THR A 7 -0.62 7.47 3.50
C THR A 7 0.81 7.92 3.18
N CYS A 8 1.18 9.17 3.49
CA CYS A 8 2.54 9.65 3.26
C CYS A 8 3.59 8.85 4.04
N LEU A 9 3.29 8.46 5.29
CA LEU A 9 4.18 7.62 6.08
C LEU A 9 4.36 6.23 5.43
N ILE A 10 3.28 5.65 4.90
CA ILE A 10 3.35 4.37 4.17
C ILE A 10 4.28 4.51 2.95
N ASP A 11 4.12 5.57 2.14
CA ASP A 11 4.96 5.80 0.96
C ASP A 11 6.44 5.92 1.33
N VAL A 12 6.76 6.76 2.34
CA VAL A 12 8.15 6.97 2.78
C VAL A 12 8.75 5.68 3.32
N TYR A 13 8.01 4.94 4.16
CA TYR A 13 8.50 3.66 4.68
C TYR A 13 8.67 2.61 3.59
N GLY A 14 7.77 2.56 2.61
CA GLY A 14 7.86 1.69 1.43
C GLY A 14 9.13 1.95 0.62
N HIS A 15 9.38 3.21 0.26
CA HIS A 15 10.59 3.60 -0.48
C HIS A 15 11.89 3.39 0.30
N CYS A 16 11.85 3.44 1.64
CA CYS A 16 13.00 3.08 2.48
C CYS A 16 13.17 1.55 2.67
N GLY A 17 12.34 0.73 2.04
CA GLY A 17 12.33 -0.73 2.22
C GLY A 17 11.84 -1.20 3.61
N ARG A 18 11.30 -0.27 4.42
CA ARG A 18 10.80 -0.51 5.77
C ARG A 18 9.32 -0.92 5.74
N MET A 19 9.05 -2.01 5.01
CA MET A 19 7.69 -2.54 4.87
C MET A 19 7.07 -3.00 6.19
N ASP A 20 7.88 -3.32 7.21
CA ASP A 20 7.43 -3.57 8.58
C ASP A 20 6.67 -2.36 9.16
N LEU A 21 7.24 -1.17 9.03
CA LEU A 21 6.66 0.08 9.52
C LEU A 21 5.48 0.51 8.66
N ALA A 22 5.59 0.40 7.34
CA ALA A 22 4.49 0.70 6.42
C ALA A 22 3.24 -0.14 6.74
N THR A 23 3.44 -1.45 6.97
CA THR A 23 2.37 -2.40 7.32
C THR A 23 1.72 -2.05 8.66
N ASP A 24 2.51 -1.70 9.67
CA ASP A 24 2.00 -1.29 10.99
C ASP A 24 1.14 -0.01 10.90
N VAL A 25 1.61 1.01 10.17
CA VAL A 25 0.84 2.23 9.94
C VAL A 25 -0.47 1.90 9.23
N PHE A 26 -0.41 1.14 8.14
CA PHE A 26 -1.58 0.76 7.35
C PHE A 26 -2.62 0.01 8.19
N HIS A 27 -2.22 -0.97 9.00
CA HIS A 27 -3.15 -1.69 9.87
C HIS A 27 -3.80 -0.78 10.91
N LYS A 28 -3.06 0.19 11.46
CA LYS A 28 -3.58 1.18 12.43
C LYS A 28 -4.47 2.26 11.80
N MET A 29 -4.58 2.34 10.48
CA MET A 29 -5.49 3.28 9.82
C MET A 29 -6.96 2.89 10.08
N ALA A 30 -7.72 3.79 10.69
CA ALA A 30 -9.15 3.61 10.92
C ALA A 30 -9.96 3.61 9.61
N VAL A 31 -9.54 4.42 8.64
CA VAL A 31 -10.13 4.47 7.29
C VAL A 31 -9.00 4.36 6.28
N LYS A 32 -9.08 3.37 5.40
CA LYS A 32 -8.15 3.15 4.29
C LYS A 32 -8.81 3.65 3.02
N ASN A 33 -8.13 4.51 2.27
CA ASN A 33 -8.60 4.97 0.97
C ASN A 33 -7.76 4.31 -0.14
N VAL A 34 -8.20 4.48 -1.38
CA VAL A 34 -7.53 3.90 -2.57
C VAL A 34 -6.03 4.26 -2.59
N ALA A 35 -5.67 5.49 -2.17
CA ALA A 35 -4.28 5.91 -2.12
C ALA A 35 -3.46 5.06 -1.12
N SER A 36 -3.93 4.87 0.12
CA SER A 36 -3.24 4.05 1.11
C SER A 36 -3.06 2.58 0.69
N TRP A 37 -4.05 2.01 0.00
CA TRP A 37 -3.95 0.67 -0.57
C TRP A 37 -2.89 0.62 -1.68
N ASN A 38 -2.91 1.59 -2.59
CA ASN A 38 -1.94 1.67 -3.68
C ASN A 38 -0.51 1.83 -3.17
N SER A 39 -0.30 2.69 -2.17
CA SER A 39 0.99 2.89 -1.52
C SER A 39 1.55 1.57 -0.94
N MET A 40 0.71 0.79 -0.26
CA MET A 40 1.12 -0.51 0.28
C MET A 40 1.41 -1.54 -0.81
N ILE A 41 0.57 -1.62 -1.84
CA ILE A 41 0.77 -2.56 -2.96
C ILE A 41 2.10 -2.24 -3.66
N LEU A 42 2.34 -0.97 -4.01
CA LEU A 42 3.59 -0.53 -4.62
C LEU A 42 4.80 -0.82 -3.73
N GLY A 43 4.71 -0.53 -2.43
CA GLY A 43 5.80 -0.84 -1.50
C GLY A 43 6.17 -2.32 -1.46
N TYR A 44 5.19 -3.23 -1.53
CA TYR A 44 5.46 -4.67 -1.64
C TYR A 44 6.07 -5.06 -2.99
N VAL A 45 5.60 -4.48 -4.10
CA VAL A 45 6.16 -4.72 -5.44
C VAL A 45 7.61 -4.26 -5.51
N GLU A 46 7.91 -3.04 -5.06
CA GLU A 46 9.27 -2.49 -5.02
C GLU A 46 10.20 -3.29 -4.11
N SER A 47 9.65 -3.93 -3.07
CA SER A 47 10.39 -4.82 -2.17
C SER A 47 10.54 -6.26 -2.69
N GLY A 48 10.05 -6.58 -3.88
CA GLY A 48 10.08 -7.93 -4.46
C GLY A 48 9.15 -8.95 -3.79
N LYS A 49 8.13 -8.48 -3.06
CA LYS A 49 7.18 -9.29 -2.29
C LYS A 49 5.83 -9.38 -3.02
N TRP A 50 5.85 -9.88 -4.25
CA TRP A 50 4.71 -9.90 -5.18
C TRP A 50 3.48 -10.62 -4.62
N ALA A 51 3.68 -11.75 -3.92
CA ALA A 51 2.58 -12.50 -3.31
C ALA A 51 1.81 -11.66 -2.28
N ASN A 52 2.52 -10.87 -1.47
CA ASN A 52 1.90 -9.95 -0.52
C ASN A 52 1.18 -8.81 -1.22
N ALA A 53 1.73 -8.28 -2.32
CA ALA A 53 1.07 -7.26 -3.12
C ALA A 53 -0.27 -7.75 -3.70
N MET A 54 -0.31 -8.97 -4.22
CA MET A 54 -1.54 -9.55 -4.78
C MET A 54 -2.57 -9.94 -3.71
N ASP A 55 -2.14 -10.44 -2.56
CA ASP A 55 -3.05 -10.63 -1.41
C ASP A 55 -3.69 -9.29 -1.01
N LEU A 56 -2.89 -8.22 -0.94
CA LEU A 56 -3.40 -6.89 -0.60
C LEU A 56 -4.39 -6.37 -1.65
N TYR A 57 -4.08 -6.53 -2.94
CA TYR A 57 -4.96 -6.16 -4.05
C TYR A 57 -6.31 -6.89 -3.96
N ALA A 58 -6.29 -8.21 -3.71
CA ALA A 58 -7.50 -9.01 -3.58
C ALA A 58 -8.36 -8.62 -2.36
N ARG A 59 -7.74 -8.02 -1.34
CA ARG A 59 -8.39 -7.58 -0.10
C ARG A 59 -8.85 -6.12 -0.12
N MET A 60 -8.62 -5.40 -1.21
CA MET A 60 -9.09 -4.01 -1.33
C MET A 60 -10.60 -3.96 -1.18
N ASP A 61 -11.04 -3.13 -0.25
CA ASP A 61 -12.46 -2.84 0.05
C ASP A 61 -13.01 -1.66 -0.79
N CYS A 62 -12.17 -1.08 -1.63
CA CYS A 62 -12.49 0.05 -2.48
C CYS A 62 -12.16 -0.26 -3.94
N LYS A 63 -12.82 0.46 -4.86
CA LYS A 63 -12.65 0.23 -6.29
C LYS A 63 -11.21 0.58 -6.71
N PRO A 64 -10.45 -0.36 -7.31
CA PRO A 64 -9.13 -0.09 -7.88
C PRO A 64 -9.17 1.05 -8.90
N ASN A 65 -8.11 1.86 -8.94
CA ASN A 65 -7.93 2.92 -9.93
C ASN A 65 -6.74 2.63 -10.86
N HIS A 66 -6.45 3.54 -11.80
CA HIS A 66 -5.35 3.37 -12.76
C HIS A 66 -3.98 3.14 -12.10
N ILE A 67 -3.74 3.74 -10.91
CA ILE A 67 -2.50 3.51 -10.15
C ILE A 67 -2.47 2.09 -9.60
N THR A 68 -3.61 1.57 -9.11
CA THR A 68 -3.70 0.17 -8.65
C THR A 68 -3.36 -0.81 -9.77
N TYR A 69 -3.88 -0.58 -10.98
CA TYR A 69 -3.56 -1.43 -12.14
C TYR A 69 -2.09 -1.36 -12.55
N ILE A 70 -1.49 -0.16 -12.53
CA ILE A 70 -0.04 -0.01 -12.79
C ILE A 70 0.78 -0.77 -11.73
N ALA A 71 0.39 -0.71 -10.46
CA ALA A 71 1.06 -1.44 -9.39
C ALA A 71 0.93 -2.96 -9.59
N ALA A 72 -0.27 -3.45 -9.90
CA ALA A 72 -0.52 -4.87 -10.14
C ALA A 72 0.20 -5.40 -11.40
N LEU A 73 0.33 -4.60 -12.47
CA LEU A 73 1.09 -4.98 -13.66
C LEU A 73 2.61 -5.04 -13.43
N LYS A 74 3.10 -4.31 -12.43
CA LYS A 74 4.52 -4.32 -12.04
C LYS A 74 4.86 -5.46 -11.07
N ALA A 75 3.85 -6.09 -10.47
CA ALA A 75 3.96 -7.20 -9.53
C ALA A 75 4.13 -8.53 -10.27
#